data_AF-A0A086L4V3-F1
#
_entry.id   AF-A0A086L4V3-F1
#
_cell.length_a   1.000
_cell.length_b   1.000
_cell.length_c   1.000
_cell.angle_alpha   90.00
_cell.angle_beta   90.00
_cell.angle_gamma   90.00
#
_symmetry.space_group_name_H-M   'P 1'
#
loop_
_entity.id
_entity.type
_entity.pdbx_description
1 polymer ?
#
loop_
_entity_poly.entity_id
_entity_poly.type
_entity_poly.pdbx_seq_one_letter_code
_entity_poly.pdbx_strand_id
1 'polypeptide(L)'
;MSGEGQVADAGSLPVEKREEGAQVGHEEDDSLSPDSRFPVSPSNQASQNVEGEGLDDAALDRMMGEKVRFENDVEEFLRSLYDEVYDRNVDAIRRLYEVEFPALTERYYAERRWPSVDEVGTFYRQFDRYHCLIITLYKELYYRHLFLKCQQEITWEDRRLAWENYALLINFLAEVECRPDDQKDGKSLRLPLQWLWDILDEFVYQFQEACRWRQRIARRLPEDEEERALFLKEMDKDCDVWKASPVLEFLHALVQRSEVQDLLRQPKDDATKNKLFESEIRFQLGYFAMILLLRLHVLMGDYFMGVKSVESIELASRGFYWKVPAAHVTLFYHLGFAYTMMR
;
A
#
# COMPACT_ATOMS: atom_id res chain seq x y z
N MET A 1 -34.69 -49.87 -40.91
CA MET A 1 -35.22 -50.45 -39.66
C MET A 1 -34.46 -49.76 -38.54
N SER A 2 -34.96 -48.61 -38.09
CA SER A 2 -35.82 -48.47 -36.90
C SER A 2 -34.94 -48.37 -35.64
N GLY A 3 -34.80 -47.24 -34.95
CA GLY A 3 -35.45 -45.93 -35.12
C GLY A 3 -36.62 -45.73 -34.16
N GLU A 4 -36.29 -45.35 -32.92
CA GLU A 4 -37.15 -44.85 -31.83
C GLU A 4 -36.20 -44.19 -30.80
N GLY A 5 -36.50 -43.07 -30.13
CA GLY A 5 -37.63 -42.15 -30.34
C GLY A 5 -38.12 -41.47 -29.05
N GLN A 6 -37.54 -40.31 -28.69
CA GLN A 6 -38.08 -39.36 -27.68
C GLN A 6 -38.13 -39.95 -26.23
N VAL A 7 -38.43 -39.22 -25.14
CA VAL A 7 -39.13 -37.95 -24.88
C VAL A 7 -38.41 -37.15 -23.78
N ALA A 8 -38.50 -35.82 -23.82
CA ALA A 8 -38.08 -34.94 -22.73
C ALA A 8 -39.28 -34.59 -21.84
N ASP A 9 -39.06 -34.39 -20.53
CA ASP A 9 -40.00 -33.63 -19.71
C ASP A 9 -39.28 -32.81 -18.63
N ALA A 10 -39.91 -31.72 -18.19
CA ALA A 10 -39.35 -30.70 -17.33
C ALA A 10 -40.22 -30.46 -16.09
N GLY A 11 -39.56 -30.09 -15.00
CA GLY A 11 -40.18 -29.38 -13.88
C GLY A 11 -40.89 -30.26 -12.83
N SER A 12 -40.43 -30.15 -11.59
CA SER A 12 -41.17 -29.42 -10.53
C SER A 12 -40.40 -29.48 -9.21
N LEU A 13 -40.19 -28.30 -8.60
CA LEU A 13 -39.72 -28.19 -7.23
C LEU A 13 -40.90 -28.40 -6.26
N PRO A 14 -40.73 -29.08 -5.12
CA PRO A 14 -41.66 -28.95 -4.01
C PRO A 14 -41.37 -27.67 -3.23
N VAL A 15 -42.38 -26.80 -3.15
CA VAL A 15 -42.41 -25.64 -2.26
C VAL A 15 -42.89 -26.11 -0.89
N GLU A 16 -42.10 -25.90 0.17
CA GLU A 16 -42.60 -25.95 1.54
C GLU A 16 -42.96 -24.56 2.07
N LYS A 17 -43.98 -24.56 2.93
CA LYS A 17 -44.83 -23.39 3.20
C LYS A 17 -44.26 -22.47 4.27
N ARG A 18 -44.67 -21.21 4.16
CA ARG A 18 -44.55 -20.17 5.18
C ARG A 18 -45.96 -19.71 5.54
N GLU A 19 -46.52 -20.23 6.62
CA GLU A 19 -47.80 -19.78 7.19
C GLU A 19 -47.49 -18.60 8.16
N GLU A 20 -48.01 -17.40 7.88
CA GLU A 20 -49.22 -16.80 8.47
C GLU A 20 -49.01 -16.34 9.94
N GLY A 21 -49.50 -15.18 10.39
CA GLY A 21 -50.27 -14.10 9.74
C GLY A 21 -50.34 -12.88 10.68
N ALA A 22 -50.81 -11.72 10.21
CA ALA A 22 -50.86 -10.47 10.99
C ALA A 22 -52.24 -9.79 10.92
N GLN A 23 -52.48 -8.81 11.82
CA GLN A 23 -53.75 -8.06 12.06
C GLN A 23 -54.76 -8.86 12.92
N VAL A 24 -55.60 -8.33 13.83
CA VAL A 24 -56.10 -6.97 14.23
C VAL A 24 -56.13 -6.93 15.79
N GLY A 25 -56.17 -5.84 16.57
CA GLY A 25 -56.24 -4.36 16.38
C GLY A 25 -57.30 -3.71 17.31
N HIS A 26 -57.12 -2.44 17.74
CA HIS A 26 -57.82 -1.74 18.86
C HIS A 26 -57.52 -2.31 20.26
N GLU A 27 -57.35 -1.53 21.35
CA GLU A 27 -58.27 -0.54 21.91
C GLU A 27 -57.54 0.51 22.82
N GLU A 28 -58.31 1.44 23.42
CA GLU A 28 -57.82 2.58 24.23
C GLU A 28 -57.68 2.27 25.73
N ASP A 29 -56.95 3.11 26.47
CA ASP A 29 -57.43 3.86 27.67
C ASP A 29 -56.42 3.98 28.86
N ASP A 30 -56.68 5.01 29.68
CA ASP A 30 -56.00 5.53 30.86
C ASP A 30 -55.43 4.51 31.88
N SER A 31 -54.30 4.86 32.53
CA SER A 31 -54.32 5.41 33.91
C SER A 31 -53.01 5.31 34.72
N LEU A 32 -52.74 6.39 35.49
CA LEU A 32 -52.07 6.47 36.80
C LEU A 32 -50.54 6.28 36.97
N SER A 33 -49.95 7.33 37.58
CA SER A 33 -48.56 7.58 38.02
C SER A 33 -48.19 6.84 39.35
N PRO A 34 -47.07 7.13 40.08
CA PRO A 34 -45.90 8.02 39.82
C PRO A 34 -44.51 7.39 40.22
N ASP A 35 -43.51 8.25 40.41
CA ASP A 35 -42.24 8.10 41.17
C ASP A 35 -41.02 7.42 40.52
N SER A 36 -40.13 8.24 39.96
CA SER A 36 -38.70 8.25 40.35
C SER A 36 -38.06 9.61 40.04
N ARG A 37 -37.20 10.07 40.95
CA ARG A 37 -36.77 11.48 41.07
C ARG A 37 -35.49 11.75 40.29
N PHE A 38 -35.49 12.82 39.49
CA PHE A 38 -34.26 13.55 39.13
C PHE A 38 -34.17 14.83 39.98
N PRO A 39 -33.04 15.11 40.67
CA PRO A 39 -32.89 16.33 41.44
C PRO A 39 -32.56 17.51 40.52
N VAL A 40 -33.48 18.47 40.41
CA VAL A 40 -33.20 19.80 39.85
C VAL A 40 -32.69 20.69 40.98
N SER A 41 -31.46 21.18 40.87
CA SER A 41 -30.92 22.18 41.80
C SER A 41 -31.32 23.60 41.37
N PRO A 42 -31.53 24.53 42.33
CA PRO A 42 -32.26 25.77 42.07
C PRO A 42 -31.38 26.93 41.61
N SER A 43 -31.96 27.79 40.79
CA SER A 43 -31.48 29.16 40.56
C SER A 43 -31.77 30.02 41.79
N ASN A 44 -30.76 30.67 42.38
CA ASN A 44 -31.00 31.92 43.11
C ASN A 44 -29.76 32.82 43.13
N GLN A 45 -29.98 34.14 43.11
CA GLN A 45 -28.94 35.15 42.94
C GLN A 45 -28.21 35.47 44.25
N ALA A 46 -26.88 35.56 44.20
CA ALA A 46 -26.08 36.34 45.14
C ALA A 46 -24.79 36.81 44.45
N SER A 47 -24.67 38.10 44.19
CA SER A 47 -23.53 38.68 43.46
C SER A 47 -22.28 38.74 44.34
N GLN A 48 -21.19 38.10 43.91
CA GLN A 48 -19.82 38.50 44.27
C GLN A 48 -18.92 38.41 43.03
N ASN A 49 -18.08 39.42 42.84
CA ASN A 49 -17.16 39.50 41.72
C ASN A 49 -16.09 38.41 41.86
N VAL A 50 -16.00 37.54 40.86
CA VAL A 50 -14.75 36.85 40.50
C VAL A 50 -14.55 37.13 39.02
N GLU A 51 -13.41 37.69 38.68
CA GLU A 51 -13.06 38.03 37.31
C GLU A 51 -13.00 36.76 36.48
N GLY A 52 -13.47 36.83 35.23
CA GLY A 52 -13.47 35.68 34.35
C GLY A 52 -12.04 35.29 33.99
N GLU A 53 -11.49 34.28 34.67
CA GLU A 53 -10.44 33.43 34.10
C GLU A 53 -11.06 32.70 32.89
N GLY A 54 -11.11 33.42 31.76
CA GLY A 54 -11.23 32.77 30.47
C GLY A 54 -10.07 31.78 30.36
N LEU A 55 -10.39 30.56 29.89
CA LEU A 55 -9.37 29.61 29.43
C LEU A 55 -8.40 30.39 28.56
N ASP A 56 -7.16 30.51 29.01
CA ASP A 56 -6.20 31.38 28.38
C ASP A 56 -6.03 30.93 26.93
N ASP A 57 -6.06 31.87 25.98
CA ASP A 57 -5.82 31.54 24.56
C ASP A 57 -4.47 30.82 24.40
N ALA A 58 -3.53 31.04 25.32
CA ALA A 58 -2.28 30.29 25.44
C ALA A 58 -2.44 28.82 25.89
N ALA A 59 -3.45 28.45 26.68
CA ALA A 59 -3.78 27.04 26.96
C ALA A 59 -4.48 26.39 25.76
N LEU A 60 -5.34 27.12 25.06
CA LEU A 60 -5.93 26.66 23.80
C LEU A 60 -4.86 26.47 22.69
N ASP A 61 -3.92 27.39 22.55
CA ASP A 61 -2.76 27.30 21.63
C ASP A 61 -1.63 26.39 22.17
N ARG A 62 -1.77 25.83 23.39
CA ARG A 62 -0.99 24.69 23.92
C ARG A 62 -1.73 23.35 23.77
N MET A 63 -3.05 23.35 23.65
CA MET A 63 -3.88 22.19 23.34
C MET A 63 -3.96 21.92 21.83
N MET A 64 -3.89 22.97 21.00
CA MET A 64 -3.39 22.83 19.64
C MET A 64 -1.89 22.58 19.72
N GLY A 65 -1.44 21.39 19.30
CA GLY A 65 -0.05 20.98 19.47
C GLY A 65 0.96 21.93 18.82
N GLU A 66 2.20 21.92 19.33
CA GLU A 66 3.29 22.79 18.87
C GLU A 66 3.30 22.93 17.34
N LYS A 67 3.35 24.18 16.85
CA LYS A 67 3.37 24.50 15.42
C LYS A 67 4.71 24.06 14.83
N VAL A 68 4.80 22.78 14.48
CA VAL A 68 5.88 22.18 13.70
C VAL A 68 6.11 23.03 12.46
N ARG A 69 7.35 23.48 12.28
CA ARG A 69 7.82 24.25 11.13
C ARG A 69 9.08 23.62 10.61
N PHE A 70 9.24 23.67 9.29
CA PHE A 70 10.43 23.19 8.61
C PHE A 70 11.12 24.35 7.88
N GLU A 71 12.22 24.08 7.19
CA GLU A 71 12.75 25.00 6.19
C GLU A 71 11.67 25.30 5.13
N ASN A 72 11.55 26.56 4.69
CA ASN A 72 10.50 27.00 3.76
C ASN A 72 10.42 26.10 2.51
N ASP A 73 11.57 25.76 1.92
CA ASP A 73 11.71 24.90 0.75
C ASP A 73 11.15 23.47 0.99
N VAL A 74 11.21 22.98 2.24
CA VAL A 74 10.66 21.67 2.66
C VAL A 74 9.16 21.77 2.92
N GLU A 75 8.68 22.86 3.54
CA GLU A 75 7.23 23.11 3.67
C GLU A 75 6.55 23.28 2.30
N GLU A 76 7.19 23.95 1.36
CA GLU A 76 6.72 24.12 -0.02
C GLU A 76 6.66 22.77 -0.74
N PHE A 77 7.72 21.95 -0.64
CA PHE A 77 7.71 20.58 -1.16
C PHE A 77 6.57 19.73 -0.58
N LEU A 78 6.34 19.75 0.74
CA LEU A 78 5.26 18.99 1.37
C LEU A 78 3.87 19.48 0.91
N ARG A 79 3.67 20.79 0.74
CA ARG A 79 2.41 21.33 0.20
C ARG A 79 2.20 20.93 -1.25
N SER A 80 3.21 21.08 -2.10
CA SER A 80 3.17 20.68 -3.52
C SER A 80 2.98 19.17 -3.70
N LEU A 81 3.61 18.34 -2.86
CA LEU A 81 3.42 16.89 -2.90
C LEU A 81 1.99 16.48 -2.56
N TYR A 82 1.32 17.19 -1.63
CA TYR A 82 -0.11 17.01 -1.42
C TYR A 82 -0.89 17.45 -2.67
N ASP A 83 -0.77 18.72 -3.06
CA ASP A 83 -1.63 19.32 -4.09
C ASP A 83 -1.54 18.56 -5.42
N GLU A 84 -0.33 18.29 -5.93
CA GLU A 84 -0.11 17.62 -7.22
C GLU A 84 -0.55 16.13 -7.20
N VAL A 85 -0.56 15.46 -6.05
CA VAL A 85 -1.10 14.09 -5.90
C VAL A 85 -2.63 14.06 -5.95
N TYR A 86 -3.31 15.05 -5.36
CA TYR A 86 -4.77 15.15 -5.45
C TYR A 86 -5.26 15.68 -6.80
N ASP A 87 -4.51 16.60 -7.42
CA ASP A 87 -4.72 17.09 -8.78
C ASP A 87 -4.29 16.09 -9.86
N ARG A 88 -3.57 15.02 -9.46
CA ARG A 88 -3.18 13.85 -10.27
C ARG A 88 -2.23 14.19 -11.42
N ASN A 89 -1.38 15.18 -11.21
CA ASN A 89 -0.49 15.75 -12.20
C ASN A 89 0.83 14.96 -12.30
N VAL A 90 0.83 13.91 -13.12
CA VAL A 90 1.99 12.99 -13.26
C VAL A 90 3.30 13.72 -13.58
N ASP A 91 3.27 14.77 -14.41
CA ASP A 91 4.48 15.50 -14.78
C ASP A 91 5.03 16.37 -13.65
N ALA A 92 4.18 16.93 -12.78
CA ALA A 92 4.63 17.63 -11.58
C ALA A 92 5.09 16.66 -10.49
N ILE A 93 4.36 15.56 -10.24
CA ILE A 93 4.79 14.50 -9.32
C ILE A 93 6.15 13.93 -9.77
N ARG A 94 6.40 13.79 -11.08
CA ARG A 94 7.70 13.37 -11.61
C ARG A 94 8.81 14.36 -11.27
N ARG A 95 8.58 15.68 -11.38
CA ARG A 95 9.57 16.71 -10.98
C ARG A 95 9.83 16.68 -9.47
N LEU A 96 8.78 16.56 -8.67
CA LEU A 96 8.89 16.44 -7.21
C LEU A 96 9.76 15.22 -6.82
N TYR A 97 9.53 14.06 -7.46
CA TYR A 97 10.25 12.82 -7.18
C TYR A 97 11.69 12.78 -7.74
N GLU A 98 11.89 13.14 -9.01
CA GLU A 98 13.17 12.95 -9.72
C GLU A 98 14.13 14.14 -9.57
N VAL A 99 13.65 15.33 -9.18
CA VAL A 99 14.46 16.56 -9.15
C VAL A 99 14.44 17.24 -7.78
N GLU A 100 13.25 17.57 -7.26
CA GLU A 100 13.15 18.40 -6.05
C GLU A 100 13.49 17.63 -4.77
N PHE A 101 12.94 16.42 -4.60
CA PHE A 101 13.24 15.58 -3.44
C PHE A 101 14.73 15.21 -3.33
N PRO A 102 15.45 14.80 -4.41
CA PRO A 102 16.90 14.62 -4.37
C PRO A 102 17.65 15.92 -4.03
N ALA A 103 17.28 17.06 -4.63
CA ALA A 103 17.96 18.34 -4.38
C ALA A 103 17.80 18.82 -2.92
N LEU A 104 16.60 18.69 -2.34
CA LEU A 104 16.35 18.98 -0.93
C LEU A 104 17.08 18.00 -0.01
N THR A 105 17.10 16.72 -0.38
CA THR A 105 17.86 15.69 0.34
C THR A 105 19.34 16.04 0.40
N GLU A 106 19.97 16.39 -0.73
CA GLU A 106 21.40 16.75 -0.75
C GLU A 106 21.70 18.06 -0.01
N ARG A 107 20.76 19.02 0.00
CA ARG A 107 20.94 20.33 0.64
C ARG A 107 20.75 20.33 2.15
N TYR A 108 19.82 19.53 2.67
CA TYR A 108 19.41 19.57 4.08
C TYR A 108 19.59 18.25 4.84
N TYR A 109 19.48 17.10 4.17
CA TYR A 109 19.37 15.78 4.79
C TYR A 109 20.36 14.74 4.23
N ALA A 110 21.50 15.17 3.66
CA ALA A 110 22.44 14.28 2.96
C ALA A 110 22.96 13.11 3.80
N GLU A 111 23.22 13.35 5.08
CA GLU A 111 23.69 12.37 6.07
C GLU A 111 22.74 12.28 7.29
N ARG A 112 21.50 12.77 7.16
CA ARG A 112 20.52 12.83 8.26
C ARG A 112 19.16 12.33 7.80
N ARG A 113 18.32 11.90 8.73
CA ARG A 113 16.92 11.58 8.46
C ARG A 113 16.17 12.84 7.99
N TRP A 114 15.26 12.67 7.04
CA TRP A 114 14.19 13.64 6.77
C TRP A 114 13.30 13.79 8.03
N PRO A 115 12.47 14.85 8.13
CA PRO A 115 11.55 15.05 9.25
C PRO A 115 10.70 13.80 9.54
N SER A 116 10.42 13.55 10.82
CA SER A 116 9.72 12.34 11.21
C SER A 116 8.28 12.31 10.67
N VAL A 117 7.75 11.10 10.56
CA VAL A 117 6.38 10.87 10.06
C VAL A 117 5.34 11.57 10.96
N ASP A 118 5.60 11.66 12.26
CA ASP A 118 4.69 12.29 13.22
C ASP A 118 4.75 13.83 13.15
N GLU A 119 5.92 14.42 12.93
CA GLU A 119 6.09 15.84 12.66
C GLU A 119 5.37 16.24 11.36
N VAL A 120 5.60 15.50 10.27
CA VAL A 120 4.94 15.74 8.97
C VAL A 120 3.44 15.45 9.03
N GLY A 121 3.02 14.42 9.77
CA GLY A 121 1.62 14.18 10.08
C GLY A 121 0.97 15.33 10.83
N THR A 122 1.68 15.95 11.77
CA THR A 122 1.22 17.12 12.53
C THR A 122 1.17 18.36 11.66
N PHE A 123 2.17 18.60 10.80
CA PHE A 123 2.16 19.64 9.78
C PHE A 123 0.93 19.53 8.88
N TYR A 124 0.64 18.36 8.30
CA TYR A 124 -0.55 18.18 7.47
C TYR A 124 -1.87 18.40 8.24
N ARG A 125 -1.94 18.08 9.54
CA ARG A 125 -3.12 18.39 10.39
C ARG A 125 -3.32 19.89 10.60
N GLN A 126 -2.23 20.67 10.76
CA GLN A 126 -2.32 22.13 10.92
C GLN A 126 -2.94 22.84 9.70
N PHE A 127 -2.80 22.25 8.50
CA PHE A 127 -3.34 22.79 7.24
C PHE A 127 -4.61 22.07 6.74
N ASP A 128 -5.24 21.21 7.56
CA ASP A 128 -6.39 20.36 7.19
C ASP A 128 -6.15 19.48 5.95
N ARG A 129 -4.90 19.06 5.76
CA ARG A 129 -4.39 18.25 4.64
C ARG A 129 -4.02 16.81 5.05
N TYR A 130 -4.42 16.37 6.24
CA TYR A 130 -4.07 15.04 6.73
C TYR A 130 -4.89 13.94 6.05
N HIS A 131 -4.22 13.04 5.31
CA HIS A 131 -4.87 11.90 4.67
C HIS A 131 -3.93 10.68 4.58
N CYS A 132 -4.47 9.47 4.70
CA CYS A 132 -3.65 8.25 4.79
C CYS A 132 -2.73 8.05 3.59
N LEU A 133 -3.20 8.32 2.36
CA LEU A 133 -2.41 8.18 1.13
C LEU A 133 -1.15 9.05 1.12
N ILE A 134 -1.26 10.36 1.40
CA ILE A 134 -0.11 11.27 1.36
C ILE A 134 0.91 10.92 2.46
N ILE A 135 0.45 10.47 3.63
CA ILE A 135 1.33 9.99 4.71
C ILE A 135 2.04 8.68 4.30
N THR A 136 1.34 7.76 3.61
CA THR A 136 1.92 6.49 3.13
C THR A 136 2.98 6.73 2.05
N LEU A 137 2.74 7.69 1.14
CA LEU A 137 3.72 8.14 0.14
C LEU A 137 4.91 8.89 0.78
N TYR A 138 4.67 9.73 1.79
CA TYR A 138 5.77 10.38 2.52
C TYR A 138 6.64 9.37 3.27
N LYS A 139 6.02 8.40 3.97
CA LYS A 139 6.73 7.27 4.60
C LYS A 139 7.60 6.53 3.59
N GLU A 140 7.10 6.32 2.38
CA GLU A 140 7.80 5.63 1.30
C GLU A 140 9.09 6.37 0.89
N LEU A 141 9.01 7.68 0.67
CA LEU A 141 10.17 8.54 0.40
C LEU A 141 11.16 8.57 1.57
N TYR A 142 10.65 8.74 2.80
CA TYR A 142 11.44 8.74 4.03
C TYR A 142 12.23 7.44 4.20
N TYR A 143 11.58 6.28 4.04
CA TYR A 143 12.26 5.00 4.14
C TYR A 143 13.25 4.77 3.00
N ARG A 144 12.91 5.09 1.73
CA ARG A 144 13.88 4.97 0.62
C ARG A 144 15.15 5.77 0.91
N HIS A 145 15.03 7.01 1.38
CA HIS A 145 16.19 7.82 1.81
C HIS A 145 16.98 7.15 2.93
N LEU A 146 16.28 6.68 3.98
CA LEU A 146 16.88 6.00 5.12
C LEU A 146 17.72 4.77 4.70
N PHE A 147 17.19 3.94 3.78
CA PHE A 147 17.88 2.76 3.25
C PHE A 147 19.00 3.08 2.24
N LEU A 148 18.91 4.19 1.51
CA LEU A 148 19.90 4.57 0.51
C LEU A 148 21.10 5.33 1.09
N LYS A 149 20.86 6.28 2.01
CA LYS A 149 21.87 7.21 2.53
C LYS A 149 22.24 6.96 3.99
N CYS A 150 21.26 6.68 4.85
CA CYS A 150 21.45 6.59 6.31
C CYS A 150 21.60 5.15 6.82
N GLN A 151 22.28 4.27 6.07
CA GLN A 151 22.40 2.83 6.37
C GLN A 151 22.95 2.49 7.76
N GLN A 152 23.74 3.39 8.35
CA GLN A 152 24.35 3.23 9.67
C GLN A 152 23.34 3.48 10.82
N GLU A 153 22.28 4.26 10.58
CA GLU A 153 21.28 4.62 11.60
C GLU A 153 20.06 3.68 11.64
N ILE A 154 19.94 2.72 10.71
CA ILE A 154 18.71 1.94 10.54
C ILE A 154 18.51 0.97 11.71
N THR A 155 17.50 1.24 12.53
CA THR A 155 17.08 0.39 13.66
C THR A 155 16.30 -0.85 13.19
N TRP A 156 16.02 -1.79 14.10
CA TRP A 156 15.10 -2.90 13.79
C TRP A 156 13.70 -2.39 13.47
N GLU A 157 13.21 -1.44 14.27
CA GLU A 157 11.88 -0.88 14.15
C GLU A 157 11.67 -0.12 12.83
N ASP A 158 12.69 0.63 12.36
CA ASP A 158 12.65 1.26 11.03
C ASP A 158 12.39 0.24 9.90
N ARG A 159 12.93 -0.99 10.01
CA ARG A 159 12.70 -2.05 9.01
C ARG A 159 11.26 -2.56 9.08
N ARG A 160 10.75 -2.86 10.27
CA ARG A 160 9.38 -3.33 10.50
C ARG A 160 8.35 -2.33 9.97
N LEU A 161 8.51 -1.06 10.33
CA LEU A 161 7.61 0.02 9.90
C LEU A 161 7.71 0.32 8.39
N ALA A 162 8.91 0.20 7.80
CA ALA A 162 9.07 0.30 6.34
C ALA A 162 8.31 -0.82 5.62
N TRP A 163 8.48 -2.08 6.05
CA TRP A 163 7.77 -3.22 5.48
C TRP A 163 6.25 -3.05 5.56
N GLU A 164 5.73 -2.67 6.73
CA GLU A 164 4.31 -2.40 6.92
C GLU A 164 3.79 -1.30 5.99
N ASN A 165 4.61 -0.27 5.73
CA ASN A 165 4.27 0.78 4.77
C ASN A 165 4.22 0.28 3.32
N TYR A 166 5.23 -0.48 2.87
CA TYR A 166 5.23 -1.04 1.50
C TYR A 166 4.10 -2.06 1.31
N ALA A 167 3.84 -2.92 2.29
CA ALA A 167 2.72 -3.85 2.26
C ALA A 167 1.37 -3.12 2.21
N LEU A 168 1.19 -2.06 3.01
CA LEU A 168 -0.01 -1.21 2.96
C LEU A 168 -0.18 -0.55 1.58
N LEU A 169 0.90 0.03 1.03
CA LEU A 169 0.88 0.72 -0.26
C LEU A 169 0.58 -0.23 -1.41
N ILE A 170 1.16 -1.44 -1.42
CA ILE A 170 0.90 -2.45 -2.45
C ILE A 170 -0.53 -2.98 -2.35
N ASN A 171 -1.06 -3.21 -1.15
CA ASN A 171 -2.46 -3.58 -0.97
C ASN A 171 -3.39 -2.46 -1.45
N PHE A 172 -3.12 -1.21 -1.10
CA PHE A 172 -3.87 -0.05 -1.60
C PHE A 172 -3.86 0.02 -3.14
N LEU A 173 -2.70 -0.15 -3.78
CA LEU A 173 -2.59 -0.18 -5.24
C LEU A 173 -3.38 -1.36 -5.85
N ALA A 174 -3.27 -2.55 -5.26
CA ALA A 174 -3.98 -3.76 -5.69
C ALA A 174 -5.50 -3.72 -5.44
N GLU A 175 -5.96 -2.91 -4.47
CA GLU A 175 -7.37 -2.74 -4.12
C GLU A 175 -8.03 -1.54 -4.78
N VAL A 176 -7.29 -0.50 -5.18
CA VAL A 176 -7.86 0.71 -5.78
C VAL A 176 -7.68 0.71 -7.30
N GLU A 177 -6.48 0.45 -7.82
CA GLU A 177 -6.22 0.53 -9.27
C GLU A 177 -6.60 -0.76 -10.01
N CYS A 178 -6.44 -1.92 -9.35
CA CYS A 178 -6.79 -3.22 -9.93
C CYS A 178 -8.23 -3.68 -9.59
N ARG A 179 -9.15 -2.76 -9.28
CA ARG A 179 -10.59 -3.05 -9.21
C ARG A 179 -11.16 -3.34 -10.61
N PRO A 180 -12.21 -4.18 -10.72
CA PRO A 180 -13.01 -4.29 -11.93
C PRO A 180 -13.55 -2.93 -12.35
N ASP A 181 -13.63 -2.68 -13.67
CA ASP A 181 -13.97 -1.37 -14.21
C ASP A 181 -15.37 -0.87 -13.77
N ASP A 182 -16.29 -1.78 -13.46
CA ASP A 182 -17.64 -1.50 -12.94
C ASP A 182 -17.67 -0.90 -11.51
N GLN A 183 -16.55 -0.91 -10.78
CA GLN A 183 -16.43 -0.44 -9.39
C GLN A 183 -15.35 0.64 -9.21
N LYS A 184 -14.89 1.26 -10.31
CA LYS A 184 -13.94 2.38 -10.25
C LYS A 184 -14.68 3.71 -10.00
N ASP A 185 -14.54 4.26 -8.80
CA ASP A 185 -15.11 5.55 -8.37
C ASP A 185 -14.54 6.80 -9.11
N GLY A 186 -13.92 6.64 -10.28
CA GLY A 186 -13.23 7.71 -11.02
C GLY A 186 -12.01 8.30 -10.30
N LYS A 187 -11.61 7.74 -9.14
CA LYS A 187 -10.52 8.20 -8.28
C LYS A 187 -9.22 7.38 -8.43
N SER A 188 -8.91 6.94 -9.65
CA SER A 188 -7.60 6.35 -9.94
C SER A 188 -6.48 7.32 -9.56
N LEU A 189 -5.57 6.84 -8.73
CA LEU A 189 -4.27 7.43 -8.45
C LEU A 189 -3.48 7.55 -9.76
N ARG A 190 -2.66 8.61 -9.86
CA ARG A 190 -1.74 8.82 -10.99
C ARG A 190 -0.34 9.07 -10.44
N LEU A 191 0.55 8.10 -10.62
CA LEU A 191 1.96 8.21 -10.23
C LEU A 191 2.89 8.10 -11.46
N PRO A 192 4.09 8.69 -11.42
CA PRO A 192 5.12 8.49 -12.42
C PRO A 192 5.54 7.03 -12.55
N LEU A 193 5.83 6.60 -13.78
CA LEU A 193 6.18 5.21 -14.08
C LEU A 193 7.45 4.73 -13.34
N GLN A 194 8.44 5.62 -13.21
CA GLN A 194 9.67 5.36 -12.47
C GLN A 194 9.39 5.10 -10.99
N TRP A 195 8.62 5.97 -10.33
CA TRP A 195 8.26 5.81 -8.91
C TRP A 195 7.42 4.55 -8.67
N LEU A 196 6.50 4.19 -9.58
CA LEU A 196 5.75 2.93 -9.51
C LEU A 196 6.65 1.68 -9.59
N TRP A 197 7.67 1.70 -10.45
CA TRP A 197 8.68 0.64 -10.46
C TRP A 197 9.46 0.62 -9.15
N ASP A 198 9.94 1.78 -8.69
CA ASP A 198 10.79 1.87 -7.50
C ASP A 198 10.04 1.44 -6.22
N ILE A 199 8.73 1.70 -6.09
CA ILE A 199 7.89 1.19 -4.98
C ILE A 199 7.89 -0.35 -4.96
N LEU A 200 7.70 -0.99 -6.12
CA LEU A 200 7.57 -2.44 -6.22
C LEU A 200 8.94 -3.15 -6.10
N ASP A 201 10.00 -2.60 -6.70
CA ASP A 201 11.35 -3.18 -6.61
C ASP A 201 11.91 -3.02 -5.19
N GLU A 202 11.66 -1.88 -4.52
CA GLU A 202 12.04 -1.65 -3.13
C GLU A 202 11.34 -2.64 -2.19
N PHE A 203 10.06 -2.95 -2.39
CA PHE A 203 9.36 -3.99 -1.61
C PHE A 203 10.06 -5.37 -1.69
N VAL A 204 10.47 -5.80 -2.89
CA VAL A 204 11.22 -7.04 -3.09
C VAL A 204 12.65 -6.93 -2.50
N TYR A 205 13.29 -5.77 -2.60
CA TYR A 205 14.59 -5.50 -1.98
C TYR A 205 14.54 -5.57 -0.44
N GLN A 206 13.48 -5.03 0.20
CA GLN A 206 13.27 -5.11 1.65
C GLN A 206 13.13 -6.55 2.13
N PHE A 207 12.37 -7.39 1.42
CA PHE A 207 12.35 -8.83 1.66
C PHE A 207 13.75 -9.46 1.52
N GLN A 208 14.49 -9.12 0.46
CA GLN A 208 15.83 -9.65 0.22
C GLN A 208 16.87 -9.20 1.27
N GLU A 209 16.81 -7.97 1.79
CA GLU A 209 17.63 -7.52 2.91
C GLU A 209 17.20 -8.18 4.22
N ALA A 210 15.90 -8.37 4.49
CA ALA A 210 15.42 -9.09 5.66
C ALA A 210 15.93 -10.54 5.69
N CYS A 211 15.87 -11.25 4.56
CA CYS A 211 16.48 -12.58 4.41
C CYS A 211 18.00 -12.56 4.70
N ARG A 212 18.73 -11.58 4.14
CA ARG A 212 20.18 -11.44 4.39
C ARG A 212 20.50 -11.07 5.84
N TRP A 213 19.69 -10.24 6.48
CA TRP A 213 19.82 -9.86 7.89
C TRP A 213 19.57 -11.08 8.80
N ARG A 214 18.50 -11.85 8.55
CA ARG A 214 18.24 -13.14 9.22
C ARG A 214 19.42 -14.11 9.07
N GLN A 215 20.01 -14.22 7.88
CA GLN A 215 21.20 -15.04 7.65
C GLN A 215 22.46 -14.53 8.39
N ARG A 216 22.69 -13.21 8.44
CA ARG A 216 23.81 -12.61 9.21
C ARG A 216 23.68 -12.91 10.70
N ILE A 217 22.45 -12.86 11.22
CA ILE A 217 22.13 -13.19 12.61
C ILE A 217 22.25 -14.69 12.87
N ALA A 218 21.75 -15.54 11.97
CA ALA A 218 21.87 -16.99 12.08
C ALA A 218 23.34 -17.46 12.21
N ARG A 219 24.28 -16.73 11.60
CA ARG A 219 25.73 -16.97 11.69
C ARG A 219 26.41 -16.39 12.95
N ARG A 220 25.71 -15.58 13.75
CA ARG A 220 26.20 -14.97 15.00
C ARG A 220 25.64 -15.63 16.26
N LEU A 221 24.76 -16.61 16.10
CA LEU A 221 24.19 -17.38 17.20
C LEU A 221 25.27 -18.20 17.92
N PRO A 222 25.21 -18.32 19.27
CA PRO A 222 26.06 -19.23 20.02
C PRO A 222 25.94 -20.69 19.52
N GLU A 223 26.96 -21.50 19.79
CA GLU A 223 26.91 -22.95 19.51
C GLU A 223 25.86 -23.67 20.38
N ASP A 224 25.47 -23.07 21.51
CA ASP A 224 24.57 -23.68 22.49
C ASP A 224 23.12 -23.73 21.99
N GLU A 225 22.54 -24.93 22.01
CA GLU A 225 21.30 -25.23 21.29
C GLU A 225 20.06 -24.63 21.97
N GLU A 226 20.10 -24.47 23.29
CA GLU A 226 19.02 -23.88 24.09
C GLU A 226 18.96 -22.34 23.92
N GLU A 227 20.11 -21.66 23.97
CA GLU A 227 20.19 -20.22 23.69
C GLU A 227 19.78 -19.92 22.23
N ARG A 228 20.22 -20.78 21.29
CA ARG A 228 19.81 -20.70 19.88
C ARG A 228 18.29 -20.85 19.73
N ALA A 229 17.67 -21.79 20.43
CA ALA A 229 16.23 -22.00 20.39
C ALA A 229 15.44 -20.84 21.01
N LEU A 230 15.91 -20.28 22.13
CA LEU A 230 15.29 -19.12 22.77
C LEU A 230 15.36 -17.87 21.89
N PHE A 231 16.55 -17.57 21.34
CA PHE A 231 16.76 -16.42 20.46
C PHE A 231 15.96 -16.55 19.15
N LEU A 232 15.93 -17.74 18.53
CA LEU A 232 15.08 -17.98 17.36
C LEU A 232 13.59 -17.80 17.69
N LYS A 233 13.14 -18.23 18.87
CA LYS A 233 11.74 -18.10 19.32
C LYS A 233 11.37 -16.67 19.70
N GLU A 234 12.33 -15.84 20.08
CA GLU A 234 12.14 -14.40 20.27
C GLU A 234 12.06 -13.68 18.92
N MET A 235 12.91 -14.03 17.95
CA MET A 235 12.76 -13.59 16.56
C MET A 235 11.44 -14.06 15.93
N ASP A 236 10.94 -15.24 16.30
CA ASP A 236 9.73 -15.82 15.70
C ASP A 236 8.44 -15.06 16.06
N LYS A 237 8.45 -14.29 17.17
CA LYS A 237 7.34 -13.40 17.55
C LYS A 237 7.11 -12.28 16.53
N ASP A 238 8.16 -11.84 15.84
CA ASP A 238 8.13 -10.80 14.80
C ASP A 238 8.17 -11.41 13.37
N CYS A 239 8.07 -12.74 13.23
CA CYS A 239 8.42 -13.46 11.99
C CYS A 239 7.27 -13.66 10.99
N ASP A 240 6.05 -13.18 11.28
CA ASP A 240 5.03 -13.00 10.22
C ASP A 240 5.46 -11.95 9.20
N VAL A 241 6.35 -11.05 9.60
CA VAL A 241 6.97 -10.04 8.75
C VAL A 241 8.05 -10.71 7.86
N TRP A 242 8.06 -10.41 6.56
CA TRP A 242 8.98 -10.99 5.55
C TRP A 242 8.94 -12.51 5.32
N LYS A 243 7.79 -13.17 5.45
CA LYS A 243 7.60 -14.52 4.88
C LYS A 243 7.55 -14.45 3.34
N ALA A 244 8.11 -15.45 2.66
CA ALA A 244 8.14 -15.50 1.19
C ALA A 244 6.73 -15.63 0.58
N SER A 245 5.83 -16.39 1.22
CA SER A 245 4.47 -16.64 0.70
C SER A 245 3.65 -15.35 0.56
N PRO A 246 3.53 -14.46 1.58
CA PRO A 246 2.92 -13.14 1.39
C PRO A 246 3.50 -12.33 0.22
N VAL A 247 4.83 -12.32 0.02
CA VAL A 247 5.45 -11.57 -1.09
C VAL A 247 4.99 -12.10 -2.45
N LEU A 248 4.97 -13.43 -2.60
CA LEU A 248 4.47 -14.10 -3.79
C LEU A 248 2.97 -13.88 -3.98
N GLU A 249 2.18 -13.96 -2.91
CA GLU A 249 0.73 -13.74 -2.91
C GLU A 249 0.39 -12.32 -3.34
N PHE A 250 1.09 -11.29 -2.84
CA PHE A 250 0.87 -9.90 -3.29
C PHE A 250 1.24 -9.70 -4.77
N LEU A 251 2.39 -10.22 -5.21
CA LEU A 251 2.80 -10.09 -6.62
C LEU A 251 1.88 -10.89 -7.57
N HIS A 252 1.47 -12.10 -7.20
CA HIS A 252 0.49 -12.87 -7.98
C HIS A 252 -0.89 -12.21 -7.96
N ALA A 253 -1.34 -11.64 -6.85
CA ALA A 253 -2.60 -10.90 -6.78
C ALA A 253 -2.58 -9.65 -7.68
N LEU A 254 -1.47 -8.91 -7.72
CA LEU A 254 -1.28 -7.81 -8.68
C LEU A 254 -1.40 -8.30 -10.12
N VAL A 255 -0.68 -9.36 -10.50
CA VAL A 255 -0.73 -9.91 -11.86
C VAL A 255 -2.13 -10.40 -12.22
N GLN A 256 -2.81 -11.14 -11.33
CA GLN A 256 -4.15 -11.67 -11.56
C GLN A 256 -5.20 -10.55 -11.69
N ARG A 257 -5.25 -9.60 -10.74
CA ARG A 257 -6.22 -8.49 -10.77
C ARG A 257 -5.92 -7.47 -11.88
N SER A 258 -4.69 -7.44 -12.41
CA SER A 258 -4.34 -6.55 -13.52
C SER A 258 -4.82 -7.04 -14.89
N GLU A 259 -5.15 -8.33 -15.04
CA GLU A 259 -5.46 -8.99 -16.33
C GLU A 259 -4.37 -8.79 -17.41
N VAL A 260 -3.16 -8.40 -17.01
CA VAL A 260 -2.06 -8.03 -17.94
C VAL A 260 -1.67 -9.17 -18.86
N GLN A 261 -1.73 -10.42 -18.40
CA GLN A 261 -1.40 -11.58 -19.21
C GLN A 261 -2.37 -11.76 -20.38
N ASP A 262 -3.65 -11.44 -20.21
CA ASP A 262 -4.66 -11.56 -21.26
C ASP A 262 -4.60 -10.39 -22.24
N LEU A 263 -4.19 -9.20 -21.78
CA LEU A 263 -3.83 -8.09 -22.66
C LEU A 263 -2.58 -8.43 -23.51
N LEU A 264 -1.57 -9.07 -22.93
CA LEU A 264 -0.35 -9.46 -23.63
C LEU A 264 -0.60 -10.57 -24.66
N ARG A 265 -1.42 -11.59 -24.33
CA ARG A 265 -1.84 -12.69 -25.23
C ARG A 265 -2.67 -12.22 -26.43
N GLN A 266 -3.32 -11.05 -26.36
CA GLN A 266 -4.10 -10.55 -27.48
C GLN A 266 -3.20 -10.14 -28.66
N PRO A 267 -3.55 -10.51 -29.92
CA PRO A 267 -2.82 -10.13 -31.12
C PRO A 267 -3.15 -8.68 -31.52
N LYS A 268 -2.83 -7.73 -30.63
CA LYS A 268 -2.89 -6.28 -30.85
C LYS A 268 -1.50 -5.74 -31.14
N ASP A 269 -1.42 -4.75 -32.01
CA ASP A 269 -0.17 -4.05 -32.33
C ASP A 269 0.50 -3.44 -31.08
N ASP A 270 1.82 -3.52 -31.00
CA ASP A 270 2.63 -3.07 -29.85
C ASP A 270 2.42 -1.59 -29.53
N ALA A 271 2.17 -0.76 -30.54
CA ALA A 271 1.87 0.65 -30.33
C ALA A 271 0.51 0.87 -29.62
N THR A 272 -0.43 -0.06 -29.79
CA THR A 272 -1.73 -0.03 -29.10
C THR A 272 -1.62 -0.58 -27.68
N LYS A 273 -0.89 -1.69 -27.50
CA LYS A 273 -0.54 -2.22 -26.16
C LYS A 273 0.17 -1.15 -25.32
N ASN A 274 1.21 -0.52 -25.85
CA ASN A 274 1.98 0.52 -25.16
C ASN A 274 1.16 1.75 -24.75
N LYS A 275 0.15 2.16 -25.54
CA LYS A 275 -0.77 3.25 -25.17
C LYS A 275 -1.71 2.86 -24.03
N LEU A 276 -2.20 1.61 -24.02
CA LEU A 276 -3.03 1.10 -22.91
C LEU A 276 -2.21 1.01 -21.61
N PHE A 277 -0.95 0.58 -21.70
CA PHE A 277 -0.02 0.65 -20.58
C PHE A 277 0.24 2.09 -20.12
N GLU A 278 0.32 3.08 -21.01
CA GLU A 278 0.44 4.50 -20.62
C GLU A 278 -0.81 5.03 -19.91
N SER A 279 -2.02 4.63 -20.33
CA SER A 279 -3.28 5.16 -19.80
C SER A 279 -3.73 4.54 -18.47
N GLU A 280 -3.36 3.29 -18.19
CA GLU A 280 -3.83 2.53 -17.02
C GLU A 280 -2.71 1.98 -16.15
N ILE A 281 -2.62 2.49 -14.92
CA ILE A 281 -1.65 2.04 -13.91
C ILE A 281 -1.87 0.58 -13.52
N ARG A 282 -3.11 0.07 -13.58
CA ARG A 282 -3.44 -1.36 -13.46
C ARG A 282 -2.48 -2.24 -14.29
N PHE A 283 -2.33 -1.94 -15.58
CA PHE A 283 -1.49 -2.74 -16.46
C PHE A 283 0.01 -2.52 -16.22
N GLN A 284 0.41 -1.29 -15.81
CA GLN A 284 1.80 -0.99 -15.43
C GLN A 284 2.23 -1.82 -14.21
N LEU A 285 1.40 -1.82 -13.16
CA LEU A 285 1.61 -2.59 -11.93
C LEU A 285 1.72 -4.09 -12.21
N GLY A 286 0.76 -4.64 -12.97
CA GLY A 286 0.79 -6.05 -13.37
C GLY A 286 2.05 -6.42 -14.15
N TYR A 287 2.44 -5.57 -15.10
CA TYR A 287 3.63 -5.78 -15.93
C TYR A 287 4.93 -5.78 -15.11
N PHE A 288 5.07 -4.83 -14.19
CA PHE A 288 6.22 -4.78 -13.28
C PHE A 288 6.21 -5.93 -12.27
N ALA A 289 5.05 -6.31 -11.75
CA ALA A 289 4.90 -7.47 -10.86
C ALA A 289 5.36 -8.78 -11.53
N MET A 290 5.16 -8.96 -12.85
CA MET A 290 5.71 -10.12 -13.58
C MET A 290 7.25 -10.14 -13.61
N ILE A 291 7.90 -9.00 -13.85
CA ILE A 291 9.37 -8.89 -13.83
C ILE A 291 9.91 -9.19 -12.42
N LEU A 292 9.20 -8.73 -11.40
CA LEU A 292 9.56 -8.94 -10.00
C LEU A 292 9.29 -10.37 -9.51
N LEU A 293 8.27 -11.05 -10.04
CA LEU A 293 8.06 -12.49 -9.84
C LEU A 293 9.24 -13.29 -10.40
N LEU A 294 9.73 -12.97 -11.60
CA LEU A 294 10.95 -13.59 -12.14
C LEU A 294 12.15 -13.38 -11.19
N ARG A 295 12.39 -12.15 -10.72
CA ARG A 295 13.44 -11.84 -9.73
C ARG A 295 13.29 -12.69 -8.46
N LEU A 296 12.08 -12.77 -7.91
CA LEU A 296 11.80 -13.48 -6.66
C LEU A 296 11.93 -15.00 -6.82
N HIS A 297 11.42 -15.58 -7.90
CA HIS A 297 11.60 -17.00 -8.22
C HIS A 297 13.08 -17.38 -8.42
N VAL A 298 13.85 -16.55 -9.11
CA VAL A 298 15.31 -16.72 -9.25
C VAL A 298 16.02 -16.64 -7.90
N LEU A 299 15.63 -15.72 -7.00
CA LEU A 299 16.16 -15.63 -5.64
C LEU A 299 15.85 -16.87 -4.77
N MET A 300 14.71 -17.53 -5.00
CA MET A 300 14.33 -18.78 -4.34
C MET A 300 14.95 -20.04 -4.98
N GLY A 301 15.55 -19.92 -6.17
CA GLY A 301 16.13 -21.03 -6.93
C GLY A 301 15.15 -21.80 -7.84
N ASP A 302 13.90 -21.34 -7.98
CA ASP A 302 12.94 -21.91 -8.93
C ASP A 302 12.99 -21.18 -10.28
N TYR A 303 13.98 -21.54 -11.08
CA TYR A 303 14.21 -20.89 -12.38
C TYR A 303 13.08 -21.17 -13.38
N PHE A 304 12.45 -22.34 -13.32
CA PHE A 304 11.39 -22.73 -14.27
C PHE A 304 10.13 -21.89 -14.07
N MET A 305 9.66 -21.72 -12.83
CA MET A 305 8.52 -20.85 -12.55
C MET A 305 8.85 -19.37 -12.80
N GLY A 306 10.10 -18.96 -12.56
CA GLY A 306 10.57 -17.61 -12.89
C GLY A 306 10.44 -17.28 -14.38
N VAL A 307 10.95 -18.16 -15.27
CA VAL A 307 10.81 -17.99 -16.73
C VAL A 307 9.34 -18.04 -17.16
N LYS A 308 8.57 -19.00 -16.64
CA LYS A 308 7.13 -19.12 -16.93
C LYS A 308 6.33 -17.88 -16.54
N SER A 309 6.71 -17.19 -15.47
CA SER A 309 6.05 -15.93 -15.04
C SER A 309 6.21 -14.81 -16.06
N VAL A 310 7.24 -14.87 -16.91
CA VAL A 310 7.60 -13.85 -17.91
C VAL A 310 7.35 -14.32 -19.35
N GLU A 311 6.96 -15.58 -19.57
CA GLU A 311 6.70 -16.17 -20.90
C GLU A 311 5.70 -15.38 -21.77
N SER A 312 4.76 -14.66 -21.15
CA SER A 312 3.80 -13.80 -21.88
C SER A 312 4.35 -12.42 -22.27
N ILE A 313 5.58 -12.07 -21.86
CA ILE A 313 6.27 -10.85 -22.31
C ILE A 313 7.05 -11.15 -23.58
N GLU A 314 6.54 -10.68 -24.71
CA GLU A 314 7.25 -10.71 -25.98
C GLU A 314 8.49 -9.80 -25.91
N LEU A 315 9.68 -10.36 -26.16
CA LEU A 315 10.96 -9.66 -26.14
C LEU A 315 11.17 -8.82 -27.43
N ALA A 316 10.25 -7.88 -27.67
CA ALA A 316 10.27 -6.98 -28.81
C ALA A 316 11.12 -5.72 -28.56
N SER A 317 11.70 -5.15 -29.64
CA SER A 317 12.55 -3.94 -29.57
C SER A 317 11.82 -2.66 -29.12
N ARG A 318 10.50 -2.70 -28.92
CA ARG A 318 9.65 -1.62 -28.41
C ARG A 318 8.80 -2.04 -27.20
N GLY A 319 9.20 -3.09 -26.47
CA GLY A 319 8.49 -3.54 -25.28
C GLY A 319 8.44 -2.49 -24.17
N PHE A 320 7.36 -2.50 -23.39
CA PHE A 320 7.09 -1.50 -22.34
C PHE A 320 8.22 -1.38 -21.31
N TYR A 321 8.94 -2.47 -21.05
CA TYR A 321 10.10 -2.54 -20.16
C TYR A 321 11.23 -1.54 -20.49
N TRP A 322 11.33 -1.03 -21.72
CA TRP A 322 12.33 -0.02 -22.09
C TRP A 322 12.12 1.36 -21.44
N LYS A 323 10.90 1.67 -20.97
CA LYS A 323 10.57 2.99 -20.41
C LYS A 323 11.16 3.23 -19.03
N VAL A 324 11.53 2.17 -18.32
CA VAL A 324 12.21 2.21 -17.01
C VAL A 324 13.51 1.42 -17.15
N PRO A 325 14.69 2.08 -17.25
CA PRO A 325 15.96 1.40 -17.46
C PRO A 325 16.27 0.35 -16.38
N ALA A 326 15.87 0.59 -15.13
CA ALA A 326 16.02 -0.38 -14.03
C ALA A 326 15.21 -1.67 -14.29
N ALA A 327 13.96 -1.55 -14.76
CA ALA A 327 13.12 -2.70 -15.10
C ALA A 327 13.71 -3.52 -16.26
N HIS A 328 14.25 -2.84 -17.29
CA HIS A 328 14.97 -3.49 -18.39
C HIS A 328 16.17 -4.31 -17.88
N VAL A 329 17.03 -3.71 -17.05
CA VAL A 329 18.21 -4.40 -16.49
C VAL A 329 17.80 -5.59 -15.62
N THR A 330 16.83 -5.41 -14.72
CA THR A 330 16.33 -6.47 -13.84
C THR A 330 15.74 -7.63 -14.64
N LEU A 331 14.97 -7.37 -15.70
CA LEU A 331 14.42 -8.39 -16.59
C LEU A 331 15.52 -9.23 -17.26
N PHE A 332 16.43 -8.60 -18.01
CA PHE A 332 17.45 -9.36 -18.76
C PHE A 332 18.47 -10.06 -17.86
N TYR A 333 18.83 -9.46 -16.72
CA TYR A 333 19.74 -10.08 -15.76
C TYR A 333 19.16 -11.38 -15.19
N HIS A 334 17.95 -11.34 -14.64
CA HIS A 334 17.34 -12.52 -14.02
C HIS A 334 16.91 -13.57 -15.06
N LEU A 335 16.47 -13.14 -16.25
CA LEU A 335 16.10 -14.05 -17.33
C LEU A 335 17.33 -14.79 -17.90
N GLY A 336 18.43 -14.06 -18.16
CA GLY A 336 19.69 -14.66 -18.61
C GLY A 336 20.29 -15.60 -17.55
N PHE A 337 20.22 -15.23 -16.27
CA PHE A 337 20.63 -16.10 -15.18
C PHE A 337 19.78 -17.37 -15.10
N ALA A 338 18.44 -17.26 -15.16
CA ALA A 338 17.53 -18.40 -15.15
C ALA A 338 17.82 -19.37 -16.31
N TYR A 339 17.97 -18.88 -17.55
CA TYR A 339 18.35 -19.73 -18.69
C TYR A 339 19.74 -20.37 -18.54
N THR A 340 20.68 -19.72 -17.85
CA THR A 340 22.00 -20.31 -17.57
C THR A 340 21.91 -21.44 -16.54
N MET A 341 21.04 -21.31 -15.53
CA MET A 341 20.83 -22.31 -14.48
C MET A 341 19.89 -23.46 -14.87
N MET A 342 19.10 -23.31 -15.94
CA MET A 342 18.22 -24.35 -16.51
C MET A 342 18.92 -25.26 -17.54
N ARG A 343 20.21 -25.06 -17.78
CA ARG A 343 21.02 -25.77 -18.79
C ARG A 343 22.00 -26.74 -18.14
#